data_AF-A0A645HWK8-F1
#
_entry.id   AF-A0A645HWK8-F1
#
_cell.length_a   1.000
_cell.length_b   1.000
_cell.length_c   1.000
_cell.angle_alpha   90.00
_cell.angle_beta   90.00
_cell.angle_gamma   90.00
#
_symmetry.space_group_name_H-M   'P 1'
#
loop_
_entity.id
_entity.type
_entity.pdbx_description
1 polymer ?
#
loop_
_entity_poly.entity_id
_entity_poly.type
_entity_poly.pdbx_seq_one_letter_code
_entity_poly.pdbx_strand_id
1 'polypeptide(L)'
;MILAVQLLLSTLAAFAFARLRFRGSNVAFALVLVQLMIMPDILLVANYQTMSGLGAVDTLAGIGLPYFASAFAIFLLRQTFMGIPRELDEAARVEGASTLQILWRVYVPLARPVYTAFALVSVSFHWNNFLWPLIITNSVQARPLTVGLQVFSSVESGVEWSIICAATLMTSGPLLIAFLLFQRQFVQSFMRAGIK
;
A
#
# COMPACT_ATOMS: atom_id res chain seq x y z
N MET A 1 -9.33 1.91 -2.68
CA MET A 1 -9.32 0.47 -3.02
C MET A 1 -7.98 -0.18 -2.67
N ILE A 2 -6.87 0.20 -3.30
CA ILE A 2 -5.54 -0.44 -3.14
C ILE A 2 -5.16 -0.61 -1.67
N LEU A 3 -5.19 0.47 -0.89
CA LEU A 3 -4.84 0.44 0.54
C LEU A 3 -5.65 -0.60 1.32
N ALA A 4 -6.98 -0.64 1.14
CA ALA A 4 -7.84 -1.54 1.89
C ALA A 4 -7.49 -3.02 1.62
N VAL A 5 -7.24 -3.34 0.34
CA VAL A 5 -6.84 -4.70 -0.06
C VAL A 5 -5.43 -5.03 0.45
N GLN A 6 -4.48 -4.09 0.33
CA GLN A 6 -3.14 -4.24 0.87
C GLN A 6 -3.17 -4.52 2.37
N LEU A 7 -3.94 -3.75 3.14
CA LEU A 7 -4.07 -3.96 4.57
C LEU A 7 -4.65 -5.34 4.87
N LEU A 8 -5.74 -5.74 4.21
CA LEU A 8 -6.35 -7.04 4.45
C LEU A 8 -5.39 -8.20 4.15
N LEU A 9 -4.82 -8.24 2.95
CA LEU A 9 -3.93 -9.31 2.50
C LEU A 9 -2.64 -9.35 3.32
N SER A 10 -2.05 -8.18 3.57
CA SER A 10 -0.78 -8.11 4.31
C SER A 10 -0.97 -8.46 5.78
N THR A 11 -2.12 -8.12 6.38
CA THR A 11 -2.45 -8.51 7.77
C THR A 11 -2.50 -10.03 7.90
N LEU A 12 -3.21 -10.70 6.99
CA LEU A 12 -3.34 -12.16 6.99
C LEU A 12 -1.98 -12.84 6.77
N ALA A 13 -1.24 -12.39 5.75
CA ALA A 13 0.07 -12.94 5.43
C ALA A 13 1.08 -12.72 6.56
N ALA A 14 1.16 -11.49 7.11
CA ALA A 14 2.05 -11.16 8.21
C ALA A 14 1.74 -11.99 9.46
N PHE A 15 0.46 -12.18 9.80
CA PHE A 15 0.06 -13.00 10.92
C PHE A 15 0.44 -14.46 10.73
N ALA A 16 0.22 -15.01 9.53
CA ALA A 16 0.65 -16.36 9.19
C ALA A 16 2.17 -16.52 9.33
N PHE A 17 2.97 -15.60 8.81
CA PHE A 17 4.43 -15.64 8.91
C PHE A 17 4.99 -15.37 10.32
N ALA A 18 4.24 -14.68 11.18
CA ALA A 18 4.67 -14.36 12.55
C ALA A 18 4.29 -15.45 13.56
N ARG A 19 3.12 -16.08 13.39
CA ARG A 19 2.50 -16.95 14.42
C ARG A 19 2.24 -18.38 13.98
N LEU A 20 1.93 -18.62 12.71
CA LEU A 20 1.68 -19.98 12.24
C LEU A 20 3.01 -20.66 11.90
N ARG A 21 3.19 -21.90 12.38
CA ARG A 21 4.33 -22.74 12.02
C ARG A 21 3.92 -23.61 10.84
N PHE A 22 4.51 -23.37 9.68
CA PHE A 22 4.31 -24.20 8.49
C PHE A 22 5.65 -24.46 7.79
N ARG A 23 5.72 -25.58 7.06
CA ARG A 23 6.94 -26.00 6.35
C ARG A 23 7.25 -25.00 5.24
N GLY A 24 8.50 -24.51 5.18
CA GLY A 24 8.94 -23.56 4.16
C GLY A 24 8.64 -22.09 4.43
N SER A 25 8.14 -21.73 5.63
CA SER A 25 7.82 -20.34 5.98
C SER A 25 8.96 -19.35 5.76
N ASN A 26 10.21 -19.74 6.07
CA ASN A 26 11.38 -18.91 5.86
C ASN A 26 11.67 -18.66 4.38
N VAL A 27 11.49 -19.67 3.52
CA VAL A 27 11.70 -19.54 2.07
C VAL A 27 10.61 -18.66 1.46
N ALA A 28 9.34 -18.91 1.81
CA ALA A 28 8.23 -18.09 1.35
C ALA A 28 8.37 -16.63 1.80
N PHE A 29 8.82 -16.38 3.02
CA PHE A 29 9.10 -15.02 3.48
C PHE A 29 10.30 -14.39 2.77
N ALA A 30 11.35 -15.16 2.47
CA ALA A 30 12.47 -14.68 1.66
C ALA A 30 12.03 -14.25 0.26
N LEU A 31 11.10 -14.99 -0.39
CA LEU A 31 10.52 -14.59 -1.67
C LEU A 31 9.73 -13.27 -1.57
N VAL A 32 9.02 -13.04 -0.46
CA VAL A 32 8.37 -11.75 -0.21
C VAL A 32 9.42 -10.63 -0.10
N LEU A 33 10.56 -10.86 0.56
CA LEU A 33 11.63 -9.88 0.66
C LEU A 33 12.28 -9.56 -0.69
N VAL A 34 12.41 -10.54 -1.59
CA VAL A 34 12.94 -10.33 -2.95
C VAL A 34 12.10 -9.30 -3.71
N GLN A 35 10.77 -9.29 -3.52
CA GLN A 35 9.90 -8.28 -4.14
C GLN A 35 10.28 -6.84 -3.76
N LEU A 36 10.84 -6.61 -2.56
CA LEU A 36 11.31 -5.27 -2.14
C LEU A 36 12.52 -4.78 -2.93
N MET A 37 13.29 -5.69 -3.53
CA MET A 37 14.47 -5.38 -4.32
C MET A 37 14.14 -5.09 -5.79
N ILE A 38 12.93 -5.45 -6.23
CA ILE A 38 12.50 -5.28 -7.61
C ILE A 38 11.87 -3.90 -7.76
N MET A 39 12.46 -3.07 -8.62
CA MET A 39 11.89 -1.77 -8.97
C MET A 39 10.61 -1.96 -9.81
N PRO A 40 9.46 -1.40 -9.41
CA PRO A 40 8.17 -1.64 -10.07
C PRO A 40 8.18 -1.32 -11.58
N ASP A 41 8.97 -0.33 -11.99
CA ASP A 41 9.03 0.15 -13.38
C ASP A 41 9.62 -0.90 -14.35
N ILE A 42 10.43 -1.84 -13.85
CA ILE A 42 10.98 -2.94 -14.65
C ILE A 42 9.87 -3.92 -15.06
N LEU A 43 8.85 -4.08 -14.22
CA LEU A 43 7.74 -5.00 -14.46
C LEU A 43 6.64 -4.39 -15.32
N LEU A 44 6.82 -3.16 -15.81
CA LEU A 44 5.75 -2.40 -16.43
C LEU A 44 5.19 -3.08 -17.68
N VAL A 45 6.06 -3.54 -18.58
CA VAL A 45 5.65 -4.26 -19.80
C VAL A 45 4.97 -5.58 -19.48
N ALA A 46 5.53 -6.36 -18.54
CA ALA A 46 4.98 -7.65 -18.13
C ALA A 46 3.60 -7.49 -17.46
N ASN A 47 3.46 -6.48 -16.60
CA ASN A 47 2.19 -6.15 -15.95
C ASN A 47 1.15 -5.70 -16.98
N TYR A 48 1.53 -4.85 -17.95
CA TYR A 48 0.62 -4.42 -19.01
C TYR A 48 0.13 -5.62 -19.85
N GLN A 49 1.03 -6.50 -20.28
CA GLN A 49 0.67 -7.71 -21.02
C GLN A 49 -0.29 -8.60 -20.20
N THR A 50 -0.01 -8.76 -18.90
CA THR A 50 -0.88 -9.53 -17.99
C THR A 50 -2.26 -8.89 -17.86
N MET A 51 -2.34 -7.58 -17.61
CA MET A 51 -3.63 -6.88 -17.47
C MET A 51 -4.41 -6.85 -18.78
N SER A 52 -3.74 -6.75 -19.93
CA SER A 52 -4.33 -6.85 -21.26
C SER A 52 -4.92 -8.23 -21.51
N GLY A 53 -4.16 -9.30 -21.20
CA GLY A 53 -4.66 -10.67 -21.29
C GLY A 53 -5.86 -10.97 -20.37
N LEU A 54 -5.95 -10.27 -19.23
CA LEU A 54 -7.10 -10.33 -18.31
C LEU A 54 -8.28 -9.44 -18.73
N GLY A 55 -8.15 -8.61 -19.76
CA GLY A 55 -9.16 -7.63 -20.15
C GLY A 55 -9.37 -6.51 -19.12
N ALA A 56 -8.39 -6.26 -18.26
CA ALA A 56 -8.46 -5.27 -17.17
C ALA A 56 -7.87 -3.89 -17.55
N VAL A 57 -7.44 -3.71 -18.80
CA VAL A 57 -6.96 -2.42 -19.32
C VAL A 57 -8.09 -1.39 -19.25
N ASP A 58 -7.73 -0.15 -18.94
CA ASP A 58 -8.67 0.97 -18.80
C ASP A 58 -9.69 0.81 -17.66
N THR A 59 -9.31 0.11 -16.59
CA THR A 59 -10.16 -0.07 -15.40
C THR A 59 -9.41 0.29 -14.11
N LEU A 60 -10.16 0.70 -13.08
CA LEU A 60 -9.59 0.92 -11.74
C LEU A 60 -8.95 -0.36 -11.15
N ALA A 61 -9.49 -1.53 -11.50
CA ALA A 61 -8.92 -2.82 -11.12
C ALA A 61 -7.56 -3.06 -11.77
N GLY A 62 -7.42 -2.77 -13.08
CA GLY A 62 -6.15 -2.83 -13.79
C GLY A 62 -5.08 -1.91 -13.19
N ILE A 63 -5.47 -0.72 -12.73
CA ILE A 63 -4.56 0.17 -12.00
C ILE A 63 -4.11 -0.46 -10.68
N GLY A 64 -5.03 -1.06 -9.92
CA GLY A 64 -4.76 -1.50 -8.55
C GLY A 64 -4.13 -2.88 -8.39
N LEU A 65 -4.45 -3.83 -9.27
CA LEU A 65 -4.12 -5.25 -9.13
C LEU A 65 -2.63 -5.53 -8.87
N PRO A 66 -1.66 -4.93 -9.60
CA PRO A 66 -0.24 -5.15 -9.34
C PRO A 66 0.22 -4.76 -7.93
N TYR A 67 -0.56 -3.91 -7.24
CA TYR A 67 -0.22 -3.36 -5.94
C TYR A 67 -1.00 -3.98 -4.79
N PHE A 68 -1.95 -4.88 -5.03
CA PHE A 68 -2.77 -5.47 -3.95
C PHE A 68 -1.95 -6.25 -2.92
N ALA A 69 -0.89 -6.93 -3.35
CA ALA A 69 0.08 -7.54 -2.46
C ALA A 69 1.29 -6.62 -2.30
N SER A 70 1.53 -6.16 -1.06
CA SER A 70 2.66 -5.30 -0.74
C SER A 70 3.64 -6.03 0.18
N ALA A 71 4.78 -6.42 -0.36
CA ALA A 71 5.87 -6.99 0.43
C ALA A 71 6.31 -6.08 1.57
N PHE A 72 6.24 -4.75 1.37
CA PHE A 72 6.61 -3.77 2.38
C PHE A 72 5.65 -3.81 3.58
N ALA A 73 4.34 -3.85 3.34
CA ALA A 73 3.37 -4.02 4.42
C ALA A 73 3.49 -5.37 5.11
N ILE A 74 3.66 -6.47 4.35
CA ILE A 74 3.84 -7.81 4.92
C ILE A 74 5.06 -7.83 5.84
N PHE A 75 6.18 -7.25 5.40
CA PHE A 75 7.40 -7.14 6.19
C PHE A 75 7.16 -6.35 7.49
N LEU A 76 6.65 -5.11 7.40
CA LEU A 76 6.45 -4.24 8.56
C LEU A 76 5.48 -4.85 9.59
N LEU A 77 4.34 -5.36 9.12
CA LEU A 77 3.33 -5.98 9.99
C LEU A 77 3.88 -7.24 10.64
N ARG A 78 4.64 -8.06 9.91
CA ARG A 78 5.25 -9.27 10.47
C ARG A 78 6.23 -8.92 11.59
N GLN A 79 7.11 -7.94 11.37
CA GLN A 79 8.07 -7.49 12.40
C GLN A 79 7.34 -7.01 13.65
N THR A 80 6.24 -6.27 13.47
CA THR A 80 5.42 -5.76 14.56
C THR A 80 4.73 -6.90 15.32
N PHE A 81 4.11 -7.85 14.61
CA PHE A 81 3.46 -9.01 15.21
C PHE A 81 4.43 -9.94 15.94
N MET A 82 5.68 -10.06 15.46
CA MET A 82 6.71 -10.82 16.18
C MET A 82 7.09 -10.18 17.52
N GLY A 83 7.04 -8.84 17.62
CA GLY A 83 7.32 -8.10 18.85
C GLY A 83 6.21 -8.15 19.91
N ILE A 84 4.99 -8.56 19.54
CA ILE A 84 3.89 -8.73 20.50
C ILE A 84 4.19 -9.96 21.39
N PRO A 85 4.03 -9.89 22.72
CA PRO A 85 4.24 -11.04 23.60
C PRO A 85 3.31 -12.22 23.26
N ARG A 86 3.83 -13.45 23.34
CA ARG A 86 3.02 -14.66 23.09
C ARG A 86 1.97 -14.92 24.17
N GLU A 87 2.21 -14.44 25.38
CA GLU A 87 1.28 -14.56 26.52
C GLU A 87 -0.12 -14.00 26.20
N LEU A 88 -0.20 -12.93 25.39
CA LEU A 88 -1.48 -12.35 24.96
C LEU A 88 -2.25 -13.26 23.99
N ASP A 89 -1.54 -14.03 23.18
CA ASP A 89 -2.11 -15.04 22.28
C ASP A 89 -2.65 -16.22 23.10
N GLU A 90 -1.85 -16.70 24.05
CA GLU A 90 -2.17 -17.82 24.92
C GLU A 90 -3.36 -17.50 25.84
N ALA A 91 -3.39 -16.30 26.45
CA ALA A 91 -4.51 -15.84 27.25
C ALA A 91 -5.82 -15.80 26.44
N ALA A 92 -5.79 -15.24 25.22
CA ALA A 92 -6.96 -15.21 24.36
C ALA A 92 -7.45 -16.62 23.95
N ARG A 93 -6.54 -17.58 23.76
CA ARG A 93 -6.91 -18.99 23.50
C ARG A 93 -7.57 -19.65 24.71
N VAL A 94 -7.09 -19.36 25.91
CA VAL A 94 -7.71 -19.84 27.16
C VAL A 94 -9.14 -19.30 27.30
N GLU A 95 -9.39 -18.06 26.87
CA GLU A 95 -10.74 -17.47 26.77
C GLU A 95 -11.60 -18.03 25.62
N GLY A 96 -11.10 -19.02 24.86
CA GLY A 96 -11.83 -19.66 23.76
C GLY A 96 -11.83 -18.87 22.46
N ALA A 97 -10.96 -17.86 22.30
CA ALA A 97 -10.88 -17.09 21.05
C ALA A 97 -10.31 -17.94 19.91
N SER A 98 -11.01 -17.92 18.77
CA SER A 98 -10.50 -18.50 17.52
C SER A 98 -9.28 -17.72 16.98
N THR A 99 -8.49 -18.34 16.12
CA THR A 99 -7.27 -17.71 15.57
C THR A 99 -7.55 -16.40 14.84
N LEU A 100 -8.68 -16.32 14.12
CA LEU A 100 -9.08 -15.09 13.44
C LEU A 100 -9.54 -14.00 14.43
N GLN A 101 -10.22 -14.38 15.52
CA GLN A 101 -10.56 -13.45 16.59
C GLN A 101 -9.31 -12.90 17.28
N ILE A 102 -8.31 -13.75 17.54
CA ILE A 102 -7.02 -13.33 18.11
C ILE A 102 -6.35 -12.29 17.21
N LEU A 103 -6.29 -12.55 15.89
CA LEU A 103 -5.76 -11.58 14.92
C LEU A 103 -6.45 -10.22 15.03
N TRP A 104 -7.78 -10.18 14.91
CA TRP A 104 -8.52 -8.92 14.84
C TRP A 104 -8.69 -8.21 16.18
N ARG A 105 -8.74 -8.94 17.29
CA ARG A 105 -8.99 -8.38 18.64
C ARG A 105 -7.74 -8.13 19.45
N VAL A 106 -6.61 -8.81 19.15
CA VAL A 106 -5.35 -8.65 19.89
C VAL A 106 -4.29 -8.00 19.00
N TYR A 107 -3.97 -8.62 17.87
CA TYR A 107 -2.82 -8.19 17.05
C TYR A 107 -3.07 -6.88 16.29
N VAL A 108 -4.22 -6.75 15.64
CA VAL A 108 -4.55 -5.56 14.86
C VAL A 108 -4.62 -4.29 15.73
N PRO A 109 -5.28 -4.29 16.92
CA PRO A 109 -5.28 -3.12 17.81
C PRO A 109 -3.90 -2.73 18.31
N LEU A 110 -3.05 -3.70 18.67
CA LEU A 110 -1.69 -3.44 19.15
C LEU A 110 -0.76 -2.92 18.05
N ALA A 111 -0.99 -3.31 16.79
CA ALA A 111 -0.23 -2.85 15.64
C ALA A 111 -0.78 -1.57 14.99
N ARG A 112 -1.82 -0.92 15.56
CA ARG A 112 -2.44 0.31 15.03
C ARG A 112 -1.44 1.39 14.58
N PRO A 113 -0.38 1.72 15.33
CA PRO A 113 0.59 2.73 14.88
C PRO A 113 1.23 2.38 13.53
N VAL A 114 1.55 1.11 13.31
CA VAL A 114 2.20 0.64 12.09
C VAL A 114 1.21 0.59 10.92
N TYR A 115 -0.06 0.26 11.17
CA TYR A 115 -1.12 0.41 10.16
C TYR A 115 -1.25 1.86 9.69
N THR A 116 -1.28 2.82 10.61
CA THR A 116 -1.37 4.24 10.27
C THR A 116 -0.16 4.71 9.47
N ALA A 117 1.04 4.32 9.88
CA ALA A 117 2.28 4.66 9.18
C ALA A 117 2.30 4.10 7.75
N PHE A 118 2.01 2.81 7.59
CA PHE A 118 1.95 2.18 6.27
C PHE A 118 0.84 2.78 5.40
N ALA A 119 -0.33 3.06 5.97
CA ALA A 119 -1.43 3.67 5.23
C ALA A 119 -1.03 5.03 4.64
N LEU A 120 -0.33 5.86 5.40
CA LEU A 120 0.16 7.14 4.90
C LEU A 120 1.18 6.96 3.76
N VAL A 121 2.15 6.04 3.93
CA VAL A 121 3.15 5.74 2.90
C VAL A 121 2.50 5.20 1.63
N SER A 122 1.58 4.23 1.76
CA SER A 122 0.87 3.63 0.63
C SER A 122 0.00 4.64 -0.12
N VAL A 123 -0.78 5.46 0.59
CA VAL A 123 -1.61 6.50 -0.03
C VAL A 123 -0.74 7.53 -0.74
N SER A 124 0.33 8.01 -0.09
CA SER A 124 1.26 8.95 -0.72
C SER A 124 1.89 8.35 -1.98
N PHE A 125 2.38 7.11 -1.91
CA PHE A 125 3.01 6.42 -3.04
C PHE A 125 2.04 6.27 -4.22
N HIS A 126 0.84 5.72 -3.98
CA HIS A 126 -0.13 5.46 -5.05
C HIS A 126 -0.79 6.73 -5.59
N TRP A 127 -0.92 7.78 -4.78
CA TRP A 127 -1.39 9.08 -5.24
C TRP A 127 -0.38 9.72 -6.18
N ASN A 128 0.92 9.66 -5.86
CA ASN A 128 1.99 10.21 -6.69
C ASN A 128 2.35 9.32 -7.90
N ASN A 129 1.82 8.10 -7.97
CA ASN A 129 2.11 7.20 -9.09
C ASN A 129 1.49 7.71 -10.39
N PHE A 130 2.35 8.09 -11.33
CA PHE A 130 1.95 8.65 -12.62
C PHE A 130 2.13 7.63 -13.75
N LEU A 131 3.30 6.98 -13.81
CA LEU A 131 3.72 6.20 -14.98
C LEU A 131 2.84 4.98 -15.24
N TRP A 132 2.53 4.18 -14.21
CA TRP A 132 1.70 2.99 -14.39
C TRP A 132 0.25 3.33 -14.80
N PRO A 133 -0.47 4.23 -14.08
CA PRO A 133 -1.81 4.62 -14.49
C PRO A 133 -1.87 5.24 -15.89
N LEU A 134 -0.85 6.02 -16.29
CA LEU A 134 -0.76 6.58 -17.64
C LEU A 134 -0.75 5.49 -18.72
N ILE A 135 -0.06 4.37 -18.48
CA ILE A 135 0.12 3.31 -19.47
C ILE A 135 -1.06 2.35 -19.51
N ILE A 136 -1.69 2.07 -18.36
CA ILE A 136 -2.79 1.11 -18.28
C ILE A 136 -4.17 1.72 -18.58
N THR A 137 -4.30 3.06 -18.68
CA THR A 137 -5.58 3.75 -18.92
C THR A 137 -5.60 4.58 -20.20
N ASN A 138 -6.73 4.52 -20.90
CA ASN A 138 -6.98 5.21 -22.16
C ASN A 138 -8.08 6.27 -22.03
N SER A 139 -9.09 6.02 -21.21
CA SER A 139 -10.26 6.89 -21.06
C SER A 139 -10.10 7.92 -19.94
N VAL A 140 -10.80 9.05 -20.08
CA VAL A 140 -10.82 10.12 -19.07
C VAL A 140 -11.47 9.64 -17.76
N GLN A 141 -12.41 8.70 -17.86
CA GLN A 141 -13.17 8.17 -16.73
C GLN A 141 -12.32 7.25 -15.83
N ALA A 142 -11.35 6.53 -16.40
CA ALA A 142 -10.48 5.64 -15.64
C ALA A 142 -9.22 6.34 -15.09
N ARG A 143 -8.80 7.46 -15.71
CA ARG A 143 -7.56 8.16 -15.37
C ARG A 143 -7.60 8.81 -13.97
N PRO A 144 -6.60 8.56 -13.11
CA PRO A 144 -6.43 9.32 -11.89
C PRO A 144 -6.13 10.81 -12.16
N LEU A 145 -6.42 11.66 -11.18
CA LEU A 145 -6.17 13.11 -11.27
C LEU A 145 -4.72 13.43 -11.64
N THR A 146 -3.75 12.67 -11.12
CA THR A 146 -2.33 12.84 -11.43
C THR A 146 -2.00 12.62 -12.90
N VAL A 147 -2.67 11.68 -13.57
CA VAL A 147 -2.53 11.48 -15.02
C VAL A 147 -3.29 12.56 -15.79
N GLY A 148 -4.49 12.90 -15.33
CA GLY A 148 -5.33 13.95 -15.93
C GLY A 148 -4.63 15.31 -16.00
N LEU A 149 -3.72 15.61 -15.07
CA LEU A 149 -2.94 16.85 -15.06
C LEU A 149 -2.12 17.05 -16.36
N GLN A 150 -1.64 15.97 -16.99
CA GLN A 150 -0.86 16.05 -18.23
C GLN A 150 -1.66 16.63 -19.41
N VAL A 151 -2.99 16.51 -19.39
CA VAL A 151 -3.85 17.06 -20.45
C VAL A 151 -3.71 18.59 -20.51
N PHE A 152 -3.56 19.24 -19.36
CA PHE A 152 -3.41 20.69 -19.27
C PHE A 152 -2.01 21.17 -19.66
N SER A 153 -1.01 20.28 -19.72
CA SER A 153 0.35 20.59 -20.18
C SER A 153 0.57 20.30 -21.67
N SER A 154 -0.48 20.06 -22.45
CA SER A 154 -0.35 19.77 -23.87
C SER A 154 0.09 21.01 -24.65
N VAL A 155 1.27 20.93 -25.29
CA VAL A 155 1.89 22.05 -26.02
C VAL A 155 1.05 22.46 -27.23
N GLU A 156 0.30 21.51 -27.81
CA GLU A 156 -0.56 21.72 -28.99
C GLU A 156 -1.68 22.74 -28.74
N SER A 157 -2.15 22.89 -27.50
CA SER A 157 -3.25 23.80 -27.15
C SER A 157 -2.78 25.16 -26.61
N GLY A 158 -1.46 25.36 -26.48
CA GLY A 158 -0.90 26.45 -25.67
C GLY A 158 -1.00 26.14 -24.19
N VAL A 159 0.11 26.33 -23.47
CA VAL A 159 0.18 26.04 -22.03
C VAL A 159 -0.46 27.19 -21.25
N GLU A 160 -1.69 26.98 -20.79
CA GLU A 160 -2.40 27.85 -19.86
C GLU A 160 -1.86 27.66 -18.44
N TRP A 161 -0.78 28.38 -18.09
CA TRP A 161 -0.10 28.28 -16.80
C TRP A 161 -1.05 28.45 -15.60
N SER A 162 -2.05 29.33 -15.71
CA SER A 162 -3.07 29.52 -14.68
C SER A 162 -3.85 28.25 -14.37
N ILE A 163 -4.23 27.49 -15.42
CA ILE A 163 -4.99 26.25 -15.29
C ILE A 163 -4.11 25.13 -14.72
N ILE A 164 -2.87 25.01 -15.20
CA ILE A 164 -1.93 23.99 -14.69
C ILE A 164 -1.63 24.23 -13.20
N CYS A 165 -1.40 25.47 -12.79
CA CYS A 165 -1.16 25.79 -11.38
C CYS A 165 -2.38 25.46 -10.50
N ALA A 166 -3.59 25.80 -10.95
CA ALA A 166 -4.83 25.47 -10.23
C ALA A 166 -5.03 23.95 -10.12
N ALA A 167 -4.86 23.22 -11.22
CA ALA A 167 -4.99 21.76 -11.25
C ALA A 167 -3.92 21.07 -10.38
N THR A 168 -2.69 21.59 -10.38
CA THR A 168 -1.61 21.13 -9.50
C THR A 168 -2.02 21.31 -8.04
N LEU A 169 -2.47 22.50 -7.65
CA LEU A 169 -2.89 22.79 -6.28
C LEU A 169 -4.04 21.88 -5.83
N MET A 170 -5.03 21.65 -6.70
CA MET A 170 -6.15 20.73 -6.42
C MET A 170 -5.69 19.27 -6.28
N THR A 171 -4.67 18.86 -7.05
CA THR A 171 -4.16 17.48 -7.05
C THR A 171 -3.26 17.22 -5.85
N SER A 172 -2.38 18.15 -5.47
CA SER A 172 -1.47 18.00 -4.32
C SER A 172 -2.13 18.41 -2.99
N GLY A 173 -3.15 19.25 -3.02
CA GLY A 173 -3.85 19.78 -1.85
C GLY A 173 -4.33 18.72 -0.84
N PRO A 174 -5.03 17.65 -1.27
CA PRO A 174 -5.47 16.59 -0.36
C PRO A 174 -4.32 15.91 0.40
N LEU A 175 -3.20 15.63 -0.28
CA LEU A 175 -2.00 15.07 0.38
C LEU A 175 -1.38 16.05 1.36
N LEU A 176 -1.31 17.34 1.02
CA LEU A 176 -0.80 18.38 1.91
C LEU A 176 -1.65 18.51 3.17
N ILE A 177 -2.98 18.52 3.03
CA ILE A 177 -3.91 18.56 4.16
C ILE A 177 -3.74 17.32 5.03
N ALA A 178 -3.70 16.13 4.43
CA ALA A 178 -3.48 14.89 5.16
C ALA A 178 -2.13 14.92 5.91
N PHE A 179 -1.06 15.39 5.26
CA PHE A 179 0.24 15.53 5.91
C PHE A 179 0.17 16.48 7.12
N LEU A 180 -0.43 17.66 6.98
CA LEU A 180 -0.55 18.62 8.09
C LEU A 180 -1.34 18.07 9.29
N LEU A 181 -2.38 17.27 9.02
CA LEU A 181 -3.18 16.61 10.07
C LEU A 181 -2.41 15.45 10.74
N PHE A 182 -1.66 14.66 9.97
CA PHE A 182 -1.04 13.41 10.44
C PHE A 182 0.48 13.47 10.67
N GLN A 183 1.12 14.63 10.47
CA GLN A 183 2.58 14.81 10.59
C GLN A 183 3.15 14.34 11.93
N ARG A 184 2.40 14.50 13.04
CA ARG A 184 2.84 14.05 14.37
C ARG A 184 2.90 12.53 14.46
N GLN A 185 1.91 11.80 13.94
CA GLN A 185 1.96 10.34 13.91
C GLN A 185 3.04 9.83 12.94
N PHE A 186 3.26 10.53 11.82
CA PHE A 186 4.31 10.20 10.87
C PHE A 186 5.68 10.22 11.54
N VAL A 187 6.05 11.32 12.19
CA VAL A 187 7.35 11.46 12.88
C VAL A 187 7.51 10.42 14.00
N GLN A 188 6.47 10.21 14.82
CA GLN A 188 6.50 9.24 15.92
C GLN A 188 6.67 7.79 15.44
N SER A 189 6.12 7.45 14.27
CA SER A 189 6.19 6.08 13.74
C SER A 189 7.59 5.70 13.27
N PHE A 190 8.32 6.62 12.63
CA PHE A 190 9.71 6.38 12.23
C PHE A 190 10.68 6.37 13.42
N MET A 191 10.44 7.23 14.43
CA MET A 191 11.27 7.30 15.63
C MET A 191 11.25 6.01 16.45
N ARG A 192 10.10 5.32 16.55
CA ARG A 192 9.98 4.06 17.30
C ARG A 192 10.55 2.84 16.57
N ALA A 193 10.71 2.90 15.26
CA ALA A 193 11.32 1.82 14.48
C ALA A 193 12.87 1.81 14.58
N GLY A 194 13.49 2.95 14.94
CA GLY A 194 14.95 3.11 14.99
C GLY A 194 15.58 3.17 16.38
N ILE A 195 14.81 3.37 17.45
CA ILE A 195 15.35 3.46 18.82
C ILE A 195 15.11 2.13 19.53
N LYS A 196 16.16 1.31 19.58
CA LYS A 196 16.38 0.32 20.65
C LYS A 196 17.32 0.92 21.68
#